data_AF-A0A7V9V1I6-F1
#
_entry.id   AF-A0A7V9V1I6-F1
#
_cell.length_a   1.000
_cell.length_b   1.000
_cell.length_c   1.000
_cell.angle_alpha   90.00
_cell.angle_beta   90.00
_cell.angle_gamma   90.00
#
_symmetry.space_group_name_H-M   'P 1'
#
loop_
_entity.id
_entity.type
_entity.pdbx_description
1 polymer ?
#
loop_
_entity_poly.entity_id
_entity_poly.type
_entity_poly.pdbx_seq_one_letter_code
_entity_poly.pdbx_strand_id
1 'polypeptide(L)'
;QVKRAKPAPDLLLLAAERLGAPADRCWAVGDATWDIRASRAAGVTAIGVLAGSAVDRSALEEAGAALVVETLSELVALLDGAGEH
;
A
#
# COMPACT_ATOMS: atom_id res chain seq x y z
N GLN A 1 10.64 8.98 -14.28
CA GLN A 1 10.24 7.62 -14.72
C GLN A 1 11.13 6.60 -14.01
N VAL A 2 10.65 5.38 -13.78
CA VAL A 2 11.41 4.30 -13.12
C VAL A 2 11.82 3.21 -14.11
N LYS A 3 12.88 2.47 -13.77
CA LYS A 3 13.45 1.44 -14.65
C LYS A 3 12.62 0.16 -14.66
N ARG A 4 12.03 -0.22 -13.54
CA ARG A 4 11.21 -1.44 -13.39
C ARG A 4 9.82 -1.08 -12.88
N ALA A 5 8.79 -1.68 -13.49
CA ALA A 5 7.41 -1.57 -13.03
C ALA A 5 7.13 -2.53 -11.86
N LYS A 6 5.97 -2.38 -11.21
CA LYS A 6 5.48 -3.31 -10.20
C LYS A 6 5.55 -4.76 -10.73
N PRO A 7 5.98 -5.74 -9.93
CA PRO A 7 6.14 -5.69 -8.47
C PRO A 7 7.51 -5.16 -7.98
N ALA A 8 8.35 -4.57 -8.85
CA ALA A 8 9.59 -3.96 -8.40
C ALA A 8 9.32 -2.72 -7.51
N PRO A 9 10.19 -2.45 -6.52
CA PRO A 9 9.97 -1.37 -5.55
C PRO A 9 10.28 0.04 -6.10
N ASP A 10 10.89 0.12 -7.28
CA ASP A 10 11.47 1.35 -7.85
C ASP A 10 10.51 2.55 -7.81
N LEU A 11 9.22 2.33 -8.11
CA LEU A 11 8.21 3.41 -8.10
C LEU A 11 7.96 3.96 -6.69
N LEU A 12 7.88 3.10 -5.69
CA LEU A 12 7.58 3.50 -4.32
C LEU A 12 8.80 4.12 -3.63
N LEU A 13 10.00 3.61 -3.91
CA LEU A 13 11.24 4.22 -3.44
C LEU A 13 11.42 5.64 -4.00
N LEU A 14 11.16 5.83 -5.30
CA LEU A 14 11.18 7.16 -5.91
C LEU A 14 10.10 8.09 -5.31
N ALA A 15 8.91 7.55 -4.99
CA ALA A 15 7.87 8.34 -4.36
C ALA A 15 8.26 8.79 -2.94
N ALA A 16 8.78 7.87 -2.12
CA ALA A 16 9.27 8.17 -0.77
C ALA A 16 10.39 9.23 -0.79
N GLU A 17 11.36 9.09 -1.71
CA GLU A 17 12.43 10.08 -1.92
C GLU A 17 11.86 11.47 -2.23
N ARG A 18 10.89 11.55 -3.15
CA ARG A 18 10.26 12.83 -3.54
C ARG A 18 9.43 13.45 -2.43
N LEU A 19 8.86 12.64 -1.54
CA LEU A 19 8.13 13.09 -0.37
C LEU A 19 9.06 13.49 0.79
N GLY A 20 10.37 13.20 0.69
CA GLY A 20 11.32 13.43 1.78
C GLY A 20 11.03 12.57 3.02
N ALA A 21 10.34 11.43 2.83
CA ALA A 21 9.94 10.53 3.90
C ALA A 21 10.68 9.20 3.79
N PRO A 22 11.12 8.61 4.91
CA PRO A 22 11.70 7.27 4.89
C PRO A 22 10.59 6.25 4.57
N ALA A 23 10.93 5.23 3.78
CA ALA A 23 9.95 4.28 3.25
C ALA A 23 9.17 3.52 4.34
N ASP A 24 9.82 3.23 5.46
CA ASP A 24 9.22 2.58 6.65
C ASP A 24 8.20 3.47 7.38
N ARG A 25 8.16 4.77 7.07
CA ARG A 25 7.13 5.72 7.53
C ARG A 25 6.13 6.08 6.44
N CYS A 26 6.15 5.38 5.31
CA CYS A 26 5.17 5.54 4.25
C CYS A 26 4.18 4.37 4.25
N TRP A 27 2.94 4.67 3.88
CA TRP A 27 1.92 3.68 3.55
C TRP A 27 1.61 3.77 2.06
N ALA A 28 1.49 2.63 1.40
CA ALA A 28 1.06 2.54 0.02
C ALA A 28 -0.28 1.81 -0.05
N VAL A 29 -1.25 2.42 -0.73
CA VAL A 29 -2.61 1.89 -0.91
C VAL A 29 -2.75 1.37 -2.33
N GLY A 30 -3.22 0.13 -2.49
CA GLY A 30 -3.41 -0.48 -3.81
C GLY A 30 -4.44 -1.61 -3.78
N ASP A 31 -4.97 -1.94 -4.96
CA ASP A 31 -6.08 -2.87 -5.14
C ASP A 31 -5.65 -4.21 -5.77
N ALA A 32 -4.36 -4.39 -6.06
CA ALA A 32 -3.88 -5.63 -6.67
C ALA A 32 -2.60 -6.16 -6.01
N THR A 33 -2.41 -7.48 -6.15
CA THR A 33 -1.30 -8.20 -5.48
C THR A 33 0.09 -7.66 -5.84
N TRP A 34 0.26 -7.08 -7.02
CA TRP A 34 1.51 -6.44 -7.44
C TRP A 34 1.82 -5.13 -6.71
N ASP A 35 0.81 -4.42 -6.18
CA ASP A 35 0.96 -3.21 -5.39
C ASP A 35 1.47 -3.57 -4.01
N ILE A 36 0.86 -4.60 -3.43
CA ILE A 36 1.24 -5.14 -2.13
C ILE A 36 2.68 -5.68 -2.17
N ARG A 37 3.01 -6.48 -3.20
CA ARG A 37 4.37 -7.01 -3.38
C ARG A 37 5.41 -5.91 -3.57
N ALA A 38 5.10 -4.90 -4.38
CA ALA A 38 6.00 -3.75 -4.57
C ALA A 38 6.21 -2.97 -3.28
N SER A 39 5.15 -2.78 -2.49
CA SER A 39 5.20 -2.06 -1.20
C SER A 39 6.09 -2.78 -0.21
N ARG A 40 5.91 -4.10 -0.05
CA ARG A 40 6.79 -4.93 0.78
C ARG A 40 8.24 -4.88 0.33
N ALA A 41 8.49 -5.00 -0.98
CA ALA A 41 9.84 -4.93 -1.54
C ALA A 41 10.49 -3.55 -1.31
N ALA A 42 9.70 -2.49 -1.17
CA ALA A 42 10.16 -1.14 -0.89
C ALA A 42 10.31 -0.83 0.61
N GLY A 43 9.89 -1.74 1.50
CA GLY A 43 9.83 -1.48 2.95
C GLY A 43 8.70 -0.53 3.36
N VAL A 44 7.71 -0.33 2.47
CA VAL A 44 6.53 0.52 2.69
C VAL A 44 5.39 -0.33 3.25
N THR A 45 4.63 0.20 4.20
CA THR A 45 3.45 -0.49 4.73
C THR A 45 2.39 -0.63 3.64
N ALA A 46 1.99 -1.85 3.32
CA ALA A 46 1.04 -2.14 2.25
C ALA A 46 -0.40 -2.17 2.78
N ILE A 47 -1.27 -1.34 2.21
CA ILE A 47 -2.71 -1.33 2.51
C ILE A 47 -3.46 -1.78 1.26
N GLY A 48 -4.22 -2.87 1.38
CA GLY A 48 -5.12 -3.36 0.33
C GLY A 48 -6.47 -2.63 0.35
N VAL A 49 -7.02 -2.32 -0.81
CA VAL A 49 -8.40 -1.83 -0.95
C VAL A 49 -9.17 -2.71 -1.92
N LEU A 50 -10.34 -3.21 -1.51
CA LEU A 50 -11.16 -4.09 -2.34
C LEU A 50 -12.01 -3.32 -3.36
N ALA A 51 -12.29 -2.04 -3.10
CA ALA A 51 -12.94 -1.16 -4.07
C ALA A 51 -12.13 -1.07 -5.38
N GLY A 52 -12.65 -1.69 -6.45
CA GLY A 52 -11.98 -1.74 -7.76
C GLY A 52 -11.04 -2.94 -7.94
N SER A 53 -10.80 -3.72 -6.89
CA SER A 53 -9.93 -4.89 -6.95
C SER A 53 -10.52 -5.99 -7.83
N ALA A 54 -9.67 -6.60 -8.65
CA ALA A 54 -9.99 -7.81 -9.40
C ALA A 54 -9.69 -9.09 -8.61
N VAL A 55 -9.19 -8.98 -7.37
CA VAL A 55 -8.84 -10.10 -6.50
C VAL A 55 -9.59 -10.01 -5.18
N ASP A 56 -9.65 -11.10 -4.44
CA ASP A 56 -10.27 -11.11 -3.12
C ASP A 56 -9.31 -10.64 -2.02
N ARG A 57 -9.88 -10.49 -0.83
CA ARG A 57 -9.16 -10.12 0.40
C ARG A 57 -7.98 -11.06 0.68
N SER A 58 -8.22 -12.37 0.56
CA SER A 58 -7.22 -13.40 0.83
C SER A 58 -5.98 -13.20 -0.05
N ALA A 59 -6.16 -12.94 -1.34
CA ALA A 59 -5.06 -12.72 -2.26
C ALA A 59 -4.19 -11.50 -1.89
N LEU A 60 -4.80 -10.42 -1.39
CA LEU A 60 -4.08 -9.23 -0.92
C LEU A 60 -3.34 -9.49 0.39
N GLU A 61 -3.96 -10.21 1.32
CA GLU A 61 -3.36 -10.62 2.60
C GLU A 61 -2.18 -11.58 2.37
N GLU A 62 -2.34 -12.58 1.50
CA GLU A 62 -1.27 -13.52 1.10
C GLU A 62 -0.12 -12.83 0.36
N ALA A 63 -0.42 -11.79 -0.43
CA ALA A 63 0.60 -10.93 -1.02
C ALA A 63 1.36 -10.11 0.05
N GLY A 64 0.83 -10.05 1.27
CA GLY A 64 1.42 -9.50 2.48
C GLY A 64 0.99 -8.07 2.79
N ALA A 65 -0.28 -7.74 2.51
CA ALA A 65 -0.93 -6.52 2.98
C ALA A 65 -0.97 -6.50 4.51
N ALA A 66 -0.68 -5.35 5.12
CA ALA A 66 -0.77 -5.16 6.56
C ALA A 66 -2.22 -4.95 7.03
N LEU A 67 -3.04 -4.37 6.16
CA LEU A 67 -4.48 -4.15 6.36
C LEU A 67 -5.16 -4.24 5.00
N VAL A 68 -6.37 -4.78 4.96
CA VAL A 68 -7.24 -4.71 3.78
C VAL A 68 -8.56 -4.06 4.19
N VAL A 69 -8.97 -3.03 3.45
CA VAL A 69 -10.24 -2.32 3.65
C VAL A 69 -11.18 -2.57 2.47
N GLU A 70 -12.49 -2.48 2.69
CA GLU A 70 -13.47 -2.58 1.61
C GLU A 70 -13.43 -1.33 0.73
N THR A 71 -13.27 -0.15 1.32
CA THR A 71 -13.30 1.13 0.61
C THR A 71 -12.24 2.11 1.12
N LEU A 72 -11.91 3.13 0.32
CA LEU A 72 -11.03 4.21 0.77
C LEU A 72 -11.63 5.02 1.93
N SER A 73 -12.95 5.14 2.02
CA SER A 73 -13.62 5.84 3.12
C SER A 73 -13.42 5.14 4.46
N GLU A 74 -13.39 3.80 4.47
CA GLU A 74 -13.05 3.02 5.66
C GLU A 74 -11.62 3.30 6.13
N LEU A 75 -10.66 3.40 5.19
CA LEU A 75 -9.29 3.76 5.53
C LEU A 75 -9.19 5.15 6.16
N VAL A 76 -9.93 6.14 5.63
CA VAL A 76 -9.95 7.50 6.20
C VAL A 76 -10.51 7.47 7.62
N ALA A 77 -11.63 6.77 7.85
CA ALA A 77 -12.22 6.66 9.18
C ALA A 77 -11.26 6.03 10.21
N LEU A 78 -10.47 5.02 9.81
CA LEU A 78 -9.45 4.41 10.66
C LEU A 78 -8.31 5.37 11.01
N LEU A 79 -7.90 6.21 10.06
CA LEU A 79 -6.86 7.23 10.29
C LEU A 79 -7.33 8.32 11.27
N ASP A 80 -8.57 8.78 11.11
CA ASP A 80 -9.15 9.80 11.99
C ASP A 80 -9.34 9.27 13.42
N GLY A 81 -9.82 8.03 13.56
CA GLY A 81 -9.97 7.37 14.87
C GLY A 81 -8.65 7.02 15.57
N ALA A 82 -7.55 6.86 14.82
CA ALA A 82 -6.23 6.63 15.40
C ALA A 82 -5.60 7.90 16.02
N GLY A 83 -6.15 9.10 15.72
CA GLY A 83 -5.67 10.38 16.24
C GLY A 83 -6.24 10.78 17.62
N GLU A 84 -7.20 10.02 18.15
CA GLU A 84 -7.89 10.33 19.43
C GLU A 84 -7.26 9.64 20.67
N HIS A 85 -6.04 9.09 20.55
CA HIS A 85 -5.33 8.39 21.63
C HIS A 85 -3.95 8.99 21.94
#